data_AF-A0A2D9RXR9-F1
#
_entry.id   AF-A0A2D9RXR9-F1
#
_cell.length_a   1.000
_cell.length_b   1.000
_cell.length_c   1.000
_cell.angle_alpha   90.00
_cell.angle_beta   90.00
_cell.angle_gamma   90.00
#
_symmetry.space_group_name_H-M   'P 1'
#
loop_
_entity.id
_entity.type
_entity.pdbx_description
1 polymer ?
#
loop_
_entity_poly.entity_id
_entity_poly.type
_entity_poly.pdbx_seq_one_letter_code
_entity_poly.pdbx_strand_id
1 'polypeptide(L)'
;MNFVEGTRFTKEKHARQASPFKHLLKPKAGGIAFVLNAMGGQLHHLIDVTIFYPAGTPSFWDFISGSVSKIKLHVDVKPLKDLFPEDIKVMDYFENPEQRARFQRWLNQQWQAKDQRLENWKTV
;
A
#
# COMPACT_ATOMS: atom_id res chain seq x y z
N MET A 1 1.62 4.20 10.83
CA MET A 1 0.74 3.91 9.67
C MET A 1 1.35 4.57 8.44
N ASN A 2 1.55 3.84 7.33
CA ASN A 2 2.15 4.37 6.11
C ASN A 2 1.12 4.36 4.96
N PHE A 3 1.01 5.47 4.24
CA PHE A 3 0.22 5.56 3.00
C PHE A 3 1.18 5.54 1.82
N VAL A 4 1.31 4.39 1.17
CA VAL A 4 2.35 4.13 0.17
C VAL A 4 2.21 5.01 -1.07
N GLU A 5 1.00 5.44 -1.44
CA GLU A 5 0.79 6.41 -2.54
C GLU A 5 1.28 7.83 -2.18
N GLY A 6 1.45 8.09 -0.88
CA GLY A 6 1.91 9.35 -0.30
C GLY A 6 0.87 10.48 -0.33
N THR A 7 -0.24 10.34 -1.06
CA THR A 7 -1.31 11.33 -1.09
C THR A 7 -2.67 10.66 -1.36
N ARG A 8 -3.76 11.40 -1.18
CA ARG A 8 -5.09 10.95 -1.62
C ARG A 8 -5.17 10.80 -3.14
N PHE A 9 -5.79 9.72 -3.60
CA PHE A 9 -6.11 9.47 -5.00
C PHE A 9 -6.99 10.57 -5.59
N THR A 10 -6.64 11.05 -6.78
CA THR A 10 -7.53 11.83 -7.65
C THR A 10 -7.30 11.40 -9.10
N LYS A 11 -8.30 11.57 -9.98
CA LYS A 11 -8.19 11.19 -11.39
C LYS A 11 -7.07 11.97 -12.09
N GLU A 12 -6.88 13.24 -11.72
CA GLU A 12 -5.85 14.12 -12.27
C GLU A 12 -4.45 13.63 -11.90
N LYS A 13 -4.22 13.24 -10.63
CA LYS A 13 -2.95 12.66 -10.20
C LYS A 13 -2.67 11.33 -10.86
N HIS A 14 -3.71 10.51 -11.02
CA HIS A 14 -3.62 9.22 -11.68
C HIS A 14 -3.22 9.34 -13.14
N ALA A 15 -3.88 10.24 -13.89
CA ALA A 15 -3.54 10.54 -15.27
C ALA A 15 -2.13 11.13 -15.40
N ARG A 16 -1.78 12.12 -14.56
CA ARG A 16 -0.48 12.82 -14.62
C ARG A 16 0.71 11.88 -14.43
N GLN A 17 0.59 10.88 -13.58
CA GLN A 17 1.70 9.94 -13.33
C GLN A 17 1.71 8.76 -14.31
N ALA A 18 0.69 8.61 -15.17
CA ALA A 18 0.46 7.42 -15.99
C ALA A 18 0.58 6.14 -15.16
N SER A 19 -0.30 5.99 -14.16
CA SER A 19 -0.29 4.80 -13.28
C SER A 19 -0.60 3.54 -14.10
N PRO A 20 0.17 2.44 -13.97
CA PRO A 20 -0.14 1.18 -14.62
C PRO A 20 -1.31 0.45 -13.93
N PHE A 21 -1.71 0.89 -12.73
CA PHE A 21 -2.81 0.33 -11.95
C PHE A 21 -4.09 1.11 -12.22
N LYS A 22 -5.24 0.45 -12.36
CA LYS A 22 -6.50 1.08 -12.78
C LYS A 22 -7.13 1.94 -11.68
N HIS A 23 -6.98 1.57 -10.42
CA HIS A 23 -7.64 2.19 -9.26
C HIS A 23 -6.68 2.80 -8.25
N LEU A 24 -5.36 2.63 -8.45
CA LEU A 24 -4.34 3.05 -7.50
C LEU A 24 -3.34 4.02 -8.12
N LEU A 25 -2.77 4.90 -7.28
CA LEU A 25 -1.59 5.67 -7.68
C LEU A 25 -0.33 4.80 -7.66
N LYS A 26 0.77 5.27 -8.26
CA LYS A 26 2.05 4.54 -8.21
C LYS A 26 2.55 4.46 -6.75
N PRO A 27 2.96 3.28 -6.26
CA PRO A 27 3.47 3.14 -4.91
C PRO A 27 4.83 3.83 -4.76
N LYS A 28 5.07 4.42 -3.59
CA LYS A 28 6.35 5.02 -3.21
C LYS A 28 7.02 4.18 -2.13
N ALA A 29 8.11 3.50 -2.52
CA ALA A 29 8.88 2.63 -1.64
C ALA A 29 9.55 3.37 -0.46
N GLY A 30 9.91 4.65 -0.64
CA GLY A 30 10.73 5.39 0.32
C GLY A 30 10.12 5.51 1.73
N GLY A 31 8.79 5.68 1.83
CA GLY A 31 8.12 5.82 3.12
C GLY A 31 8.13 4.52 3.94
N ILE A 32 7.94 3.38 3.28
CA ILE A 32 8.02 2.07 3.95
C ILE A 32 9.47 1.78 4.33
N ALA A 33 10.42 2.02 3.42
CA ALA A 33 11.85 1.83 3.67
C ALA A 33 12.33 2.63 4.88
N PHE A 34 11.90 3.90 5.00
CA PHE A 34 12.24 4.75 6.14
C PHE A 34 11.73 4.18 7.47
N VAL A 35 10.46 3.74 7.53
CA VAL A 35 9.88 3.17 8.76
C VAL A 35 10.57 1.87 9.14
N LEU A 36 10.78 0.96 8.18
CA LEU A 36 11.46 -0.31 8.43
C LEU A 36 12.88 -0.09 8.95
N ASN A 37 13.57 0.92 8.41
CA ASN A 37 14.90 1.30 8.85
C ASN A 37 14.89 1.86 10.29
N ALA A 38 14.05 2.87 10.54
CA ALA A 38 13.97 3.53 11.84
C ALA A 38 13.59 2.58 12.99
N MET A 39 12.81 1.53 12.68
CA MET A 39 12.36 0.55 13.68
C MET A 39 13.38 -0.57 13.93
N GLY A 40 14.53 -0.60 13.24
CA GLY A 40 15.70 -1.40 13.62
C GLY A 40 15.45 -2.89 13.86
N GLY A 41 14.55 -3.53 13.10
CA GLY A 41 14.23 -4.96 13.26
C GLY A 41 13.21 -5.29 14.36
N GLN A 42 12.61 -4.29 15.02
CA GLN A 42 11.54 -4.50 16.01
C GLN A 42 10.17 -4.79 15.38
N LEU A 43 10.06 -4.69 14.05
CA LEU A 43 8.85 -5.04 13.33
C LEU A 43 8.94 -6.49 12.87
N HIS A 44 7.95 -7.30 13.27
CA HIS A 44 7.84 -8.70 12.86
C HIS A 44 6.82 -8.92 11.75
N HIS A 45 5.79 -8.07 11.70
CA HIS A 45 4.66 -8.22 10.79
C HIS A 45 4.30 -6.89 10.14
N LEU A 46 3.93 -6.95 8.86
CA LEU A 46 3.31 -5.88 8.11
C LEU A 46 1.81 -6.13 8.04
N ILE A 47 1.03 -5.18 8.56
CA ILE A 47 -0.43 -5.18 8.39
C ILE A 47 -0.73 -4.39 7.12
N ASP A 48 -1.20 -5.10 6.10
CA ASP A 48 -1.61 -4.53 4.84
C ASP A 48 -3.13 -4.36 4.78
N VAL A 49 -3.58 -3.12 4.59
CA VAL A 49 -5.01 -2.77 4.65
C VAL A 49 -5.46 -2.20 3.31
N THR A 50 -6.57 -2.72 2.79
CA THR A 50 -7.30 -2.15 1.64
C THR A 50 -8.70 -1.78 2.08
N ILE A 51 -9.05 -0.50 1.92
CA ILE A 51 -10.38 0.04 2.22
C ILE A 51 -11.02 0.47 0.91
N PHE A 52 -12.24 0.02 0.67
CA PHE A 52 -13.03 0.41 -0.49
C PHE A 52 -14.41 0.92 -0.07
N TYR A 53 -14.77 2.06 -0.63
CA TYR A 53 -16.08 2.69 -0.47
C TYR A 53 -16.88 2.52 -1.77
N PRO A 54 -17.84 1.59 -1.84
CA PRO A 54 -18.59 1.32 -3.08
C PRO A 54 -19.37 2.53 -3.59
N ALA A 55 -19.87 3.38 -2.69
CA ALA A 55 -20.58 4.61 -3.02
C ALA A 55 -19.65 5.79 -3.38
N GLY A 56 -18.34 5.56 -3.48
CA GLY A 56 -17.33 6.60 -3.68
C GLY A 56 -16.70 7.09 -2.38
N THR A 57 -15.68 7.94 -2.50
CA THR A 57 -14.93 8.45 -1.35
C THR A 57 -15.80 9.38 -0.50
N PRO A 58 -16.08 9.05 0.77
CA PRO A 58 -16.90 9.89 1.62
C PRO A 58 -16.15 11.15 2.06
N SER A 59 -16.90 12.23 2.30
CA SER A 59 -16.37 13.36 3.06
C SER A 59 -16.26 12.99 4.54
N PHE A 60 -15.55 13.83 5.30
CA PHE A 60 -15.48 13.67 6.76
C PHE A 60 -16.89 13.71 7.38
N TRP A 61 -17.74 14.64 6.94
CA TRP A 61 -19.10 14.78 7.42
C TRP A 61 -19.96 13.57 7.13
N ASP A 62 -19.88 13.01 5.91
CA ASP A 62 -20.62 11.79 5.55
C ASP A 62 -20.29 10.63 6.48
N PHE A 63 -19.04 10.52 6.92
CA PHE A 63 -18.60 9.46 7.81
C PHE A 63 -19.17 9.63 9.22
N ILE A 64 -19.11 10.84 9.78
CA ILE A 64 -19.58 11.08 11.17
C ILE A 64 -21.11 11.24 11.28
N SER A 65 -21.80 11.57 10.19
CA SER A 65 -23.26 11.64 10.13
C SER A 65 -23.94 10.28 9.88
N GLY A 66 -23.16 9.21 9.67
CA GLY A 66 -23.69 7.88 9.37
C GLY A 66 -24.18 7.70 7.92
N SER A 67 -23.82 8.61 7.01
CA SER A 67 -24.21 8.54 5.58
C SER A 67 -23.45 7.46 4.80
N VAL A 68 -22.37 6.93 5.37
CA VAL A 68 -21.59 5.83 4.77
C VAL A 68 -22.26 4.48 5.05
N SER A 69 -23.00 3.97 4.06
CA SER A 69 -23.80 2.75 4.20
C SER A 69 -23.03 1.44 4.08
N LYS A 70 -21.89 1.42 3.37
CA LYS A 70 -21.11 0.20 3.13
C LYS A 70 -19.63 0.51 2.97
N ILE A 71 -18.80 -0.31 3.62
CA ILE A 71 -17.34 -0.29 3.49
C ILE A 71 -16.89 -1.73 3.27
N LYS A 72 -16.08 -1.97 2.23
CA LYS A 72 -15.40 -3.26 2.05
C LYS A 72 -13.98 -3.11 2.60
N LEU A 73 -13.61 -3.93 3.58
CA LEU A 73 -12.30 -3.93 4.21
C LEU A 73 -11.61 -5.26 3.92
N HIS A 74 -10.33 -5.20 3.52
CA HIS A 74 -9.47 -6.36 3.46
C HIS A 74 -8.21 -6.08 4.26
N VAL A 75 -7.86 -7.01 5.13
CA VAL A 75 -6.66 -6.96 5.96
C VAL A 75 -5.87 -8.23 5.71
N ASP A 76 -4.59 -8.06 5.41
CA ASP A 76 -3.63 -9.14 5.27
C ASP A 76 -2.46 -8.88 6.23
N VAL A 77 -1.95 -9.93 6.87
CA VAL A 77 -0.85 -9.84 7.83
C VAL A 77 0.31 -10.64 7.28
N LYS A 78 1.39 -9.95 6.91
CA LYS A 78 2.56 -10.55 6.27
C LYS A 78 3.75 -10.54 7.21
N PRO A 79 4.39 -11.69 7.46
CA PRO A 79 5.66 -11.73 8.18
C PRO A 79 6.74 -10.93 7.43
N LEU A 80 7.48 -10.07 8.13
CA LEU A 80 8.57 -9.31 7.51
C LEU A 80 9.75 -10.19 7.09
N LYS A 81 9.91 -11.38 7.71
CA LYS A 81 10.92 -12.36 7.31
C LYS A 81 10.77 -12.85 5.85
N ASP A 82 9.54 -12.86 5.33
CA ASP A 82 9.27 -13.27 3.93
C ASP A 82 9.77 -12.20 2.93
N LEU A 83 9.95 -10.97 3.44
CA LEU A 83 10.38 -9.80 2.69
C LEU A 83 11.88 -9.54 2.82
N PHE A 84 12.40 -9.68 4.03
CA PHE A 84 13.76 -9.42 4.41
C PHE A 84 14.26 -10.65 5.19
N PRO A 85 15.13 -11.49 4.61
CA PRO A 85 15.77 -12.58 5.34
C PRO A 85 16.45 -12.07 6.62
N GLU A 86 16.38 -12.84 7.71
CA GLU A 86 16.76 -12.44 9.08
C GLU A 86 18.21 -11.91 9.20
N ASP A 87 19.07 -12.26 8.24
CA ASP A 87 20.50 -11.92 8.25
C ASP A 87 20.82 -10.52 7.67
N ILE A 88 19.85 -9.86 7.03
CA ILE A 88 20.06 -8.56 6.40
C ILE A 88 19.56 -7.45 7.30
N LYS A 89 20.49 -6.62 7.80
CA LYS A 89 20.12 -5.34 8.42
C LYS A 89 19.36 -4.52 7.39
N VAL A 90 18.16 -4.06 7.74
CA VAL A 90 17.29 -3.28 6.85
C VAL A 90 18.01 -2.05 6.24
N MET A 91 18.98 -1.48 6.97
CA MET A 91 19.90 -0.46 6.48
C MET A 91 20.65 -0.91 5.22
N ASP A 92 21.38 -2.01 5.32
CA ASP A 92 22.21 -2.57 4.24
C ASP A 92 21.33 -3.03 3.06
N TYR A 93 20.10 -3.48 3.34
CA TYR A 93 19.13 -3.84 2.31
C TYR A 93 18.81 -2.66 1.37
N PHE A 94 18.58 -1.48 1.93
CA PHE A 94 18.28 -0.29 1.14
C PHE A 94 19.52 0.45 0.66
N GLU A 95 20.74 -0.01 0.93
CA GLU A 95 21.95 0.52 0.27
C GLU A 95 22.31 -0.28 -0.99
N ASN A 96 21.90 -1.56 -1.04
CA ASN A 96 22.13 -2.42 -2.19
C ASN A 96 21.08 -2.21 -3.32
N PRO A 97 21.50 -1.85 -4.56
CA PRO A 97 20.58 -1.68 -5.70
C PRO A 97 19.74 -2.91 -6.05
N GLU A 98 20.28 -4.12 -5.91
CA GLU A 98 19.59 -5.37 -6.21
C GLU A 98 18.44 -5.63 -5.23
N GLN A 99 18.70 -5.41 -3.94
CA GLN A 99 17.71 -5.54 -2.88
C GLN A 99 16.61 -4.46 -2.99
N ARG A 100 16.98 -3.22 -3.33
CA ARG A 100 16.01 -2.17 -3.70
C ARG A 100 15.09 -2.62 -4.83
N ALA A 101 15.66 -3.18 -5.91
CA ALA A 101 14.88 -3.68 -7.04
C ALA A 101 13.95 -4.85 -6.63
N ARG A 102 14.44 -5.77 -5.79
CA ARG A 102 13.62 -6.86 -5.24
C ARG A 102 12.42 -6.33 -4.44
N PHE A 103 12.64 -5.33 -3.58
CA PHE A 103 11.56 -4.71 -2.81
C PHE A 103 10.56 -3.97 -3.69
N GLN A 104 11.04 -3.23 -4.70
CA GLN A 104 10.17 -2.57 -5.66
C GLN A 104 9.31 -3.57 -6.44
N ARG A 105 9.89 -4.69 -6.88
CA ARG A 105 9.15 -5.78 -7.55
C ARG A 105 8.06 -6.35 -6.63
N TRP A 106 8.42 -6.68 -5.39
CA TRP A 106 7.44 -7.18 -4.43
C TRP A 106 6.32 -6.16 -4.16
N LEU A 107 6.67 -4.89 -3.99
CA LEU A 107 5.70 -3.82 -3.72
C LEU A 107 4.72 -3.66 -4.89
N ASN A 108 5.22 -3.72 -6.12
CA ASN A 108 4.40 -3.69 -7.33
C ASN A 108 3.47 -4.91 -7.42
N GLN A 109 3.91 -6.10 -7.01
CA GLN A 109 3.05 -7.28 -6.94
C GLN A 109 1.91 -7.10 -5.93
N GLN A 110 2.19 -6.54 -4.75
CA GLN A 110 1.14 -6.22 -3.78
C GLN A 110 0.17 -5.19 -4.34
N TRP A 111 0.68 -4.18 -5.05
CA TRP A 111 -0.15 -3.19 -5.74
C TRP A 111 -1.06 -3.80 -6.79
N GLN A 112 -0.53 -4.69 -7.63
CA GLN A 112 -1.32 -5.40 -8.63
C GLN A 112 -2.45 -6.23 -8.00
N ALA A 113 -2.15 -6.94 -6.91
CA ALA A 113 -3.14 -7.73 -6.18
C ALA A 113 -4.24 -6.84 -5.56
N LYS A 114 -3.86 -5.67 -5.02
CA LYS A 114 -4.83 -4.68 -4.51
C LYS A 114 -5.69 -4.11 -5.63
N ASP A 115 -5.10 -3.78 -6.77
CA ASP A 115 -5.82 -3.22 -7.91
C ASP A 115 -6.86 -4.20 -8.45
N GLN A 116 -6.47 -5.47 -8.60
CA GLN A 116 -7.40 -6.54 -9.00
C GLN A 116 -8.53 -6.74 -7.98
N ARG A 117 -8.20 -6.69 -6.67
CA ARG A 117 -9.22 -6.77 -5.62
C ARG A 117 -10.23 -5.64 -5.70
N LEU A 118 -9.76 -4.40 -5.94
CA LEU A 118 -10.63 -3.24 -6.12
C LEU A 118 -11.49 -3.36 -7.36
N GLU A 119 -10.95 -3.87 -8.48
CA GLU A 119 -11.74 -4.17 -9.68
C GLU A 119 -12.85 -5.18 -9.37
N ASN A 120 -12.51 -6.31 -8.76
CA ASN A 120 -13.48 -7.35 -8.43
C ASN A 120 -14.58 -6.83 -7.49
N TRP A 121 -14.25 -5.92 -6.58
CA TRP A 121 -15.24 -5.29 -5.70
C TRP A 121 -16.12 -4.24 -6.36
N LYS A 122 -15.73 -3.69 -7.52
CA LYS A 122 -16.55 -2.78 -8.32
C LYS A 122 -17.55 -3.51 -9.21
N THR A 123 -17.19 -4.69 -9.72
CA THR A 123 -18.04 -5.48 -10.61
C THR A 123 -19.18 -6.19 -9.88
N VAL A 124 -19.19 -6.17 -8.54
CA VAL A 124 -20.17 -6.83 -7.65
C VAL A 124 -20.95 -5.85 -6.82
#